data_AF-A0A960K2I3-F1
#
_entry.id   AF-A0A960K2I3-F1
#
_cell.length_a   1.000
_cell.length_b   1.000
_cell.length_c   1.000
_cell.angle_alpha   90.00
_cell.angle_beta   90.00
_cell.angle_gamma   90.00
#
_symmetry.space_group_name_H-M   'P 1'
#
loop_
_entity.id
_entity.type
_entity.pdbx_description
1 polymer ?
#
loop_
_entity_poly.entity_id
_entity_poly.type
_entity_poly.pdbx_seq_one_letter_code
_entity_poly.pdbx_strand_id
1 'polypeptide(L)'
;VIRFAHAYAPLDEALARAVVDLSGRGFFAWEVPKELEQVWVTRDFPLTLVADFFQAFADRGRLTLHLTVLSARNGHHAAEAAFKAAALALRQAVSLRPAVGDGGEVPSTKGTLSR
;
A
#
# COMPACT_ATOMS: atom_id res chain seq x y z
N VAL A 1 11.96 -12.74 2.71
CA VAL A 1 10.67 -12.05 2.94
C VAL A 1 9.58 -12.67 2.08
N ILE A 2 8.29 -12.52 2.44
CA ILE A 2 7.16 -12.98 1.61
C ILE A 2 7.09 -12.25 0.27
N ARG A 3 7.56 -10.99 0.23
CA ARG A 3 7.64 -10.09 -0.93
C ARG A 3 6.29 -9.52 -1.38
N PHE A 4 5.31 -10.38 -1.65
CA PHE A 4 3.99 -9.98 -2.12
C PHE A 4 2.96 -10.12 -1.01
N ALA A 5 2.15 -9.10 -0.80
CA ALA A 5 1.02 -9.20 0.10
C ALA A 5 -0.08 -8.21 -0.27
N HIS A 6 -1.28 -8.46 0.23
CA HIS A 6 -2.38 -7.53 0.13
C HIS A 6 -3.18 -7.55 1.44
N ALA A 7 -3.86 -6.45 1.71
CA ALA A 7 -4.77 -6.37 2.83
C ALA A 7 -5.92 -5.43 2.51
N TYR A 8 -7.04 -5.68 3.19
CA TYR A 8 -8.19 -4.79 3.23
C TYR A 8 -8.32 -4.26 4.64
N ALA A 9 -8.73 -3.00 4.77
CA ALA A 9 -9.06 -2.41 6.06
C ALA A 9 -10.30 -1.52 5.92
N PRO A 10 -11.31 -1.71 6.79
CA PRO A 10 -12.43 -0.80 6.88
C PRO A 10 -12.18 0.32 7.90
N LEU A 11 -13.00 1.36 7.82
CA LEU A 11 -13.34 2.25 8.92
C LEU A 11 -14.74 2.81 8.65
N ASP A 12 -15.71 2.44 9.48
CA ASP A 12 -17.12 2.76 9.28
C ASP A 12 -17.58 2.43 7.85
N GLU A 13 -18.03 3.41 7.06
CA GLU A 13 -18.47 3.23 5.67
C GLU A 13 -17.31 3.11 4.67
N ALA A 14 -16.09 3.38 5.12
CA ALA A 14 -14.90 3.32 4.29
C ALA A 14 -14.34 1.90 4.20
N LEU A 15 -13.88 1.52 3.02
CA LEU A 15 -13.14 0.29 2.77
C LEU A 15 -11.98 0.60 1.83
N ALA A 16 -10.77 0.20 2.21
CA ALA A 16 -9.58 0.34 1.36
C ALA A 16 -8.86 -0.99 1.20
N ARG A 17 -8.15 -1.13 0.07
CA ARG A 17 -7.26 -2.25 -0.26
C ARG A 17 -5.88 -1.74 -0.59
N ALA A 18 -4.86 -2.37 -0.03
CA ALA A 18 -3.47 -2.20 -0.43
C ALA A 18 -2.90 -3.50 -0.98
N VAL A 19 -2.09 -3.41 -2.04
CA VAL A 19 -1.30 -4.51 -2.61
C VAL A 19 0.15 -4.04 -2.72
N VAL A 20 1.07 -4.82 -2.14
CA VAL A 20 2.50 -4.50 -2.04
C VAL A 20 3.33 -5.57 -2.75
N ASP A 21 4.28 -5.13 -3.57
CA ASP A 21 5.43 -5.92 -4.03
C ASP A 21 6.73 -5.23 -3.58
N LEU A 22 7.50 -5.90 -2.71
CA LEU A 22 8.87 -5.50 -2.35
C LEU A 22 9.83 -5.77 -3.51
N SER A 23 9.64 -4.98 -4.57
CA SER A 23 10.09 -5.29 -5.92
C SER A 23 11.46 -4.72 -6.28
N GLY A 24 11.97 -3.80 -5.48
CA GLY A 24 13.14 -2.96 -5.81
C GLY A 24 12.82 -1.82 -6.79
N ARG A 25 11.57 -1.65 -7.21
CA ARG A 25 11.10 -0.62 -8.15
C ARG A 25 10.06 0.28 -7.50
N GLY A 26 10.34 1.59 -7.45
CA GLY A 26 9.38 2.60 -7.02
C GLY A 26 8.25 2.74 -8.03
N PHE A 27 7.03 2.41 -7.61
CA PHE A 27 5.82 2.61 -8.40
C PHE A 27 4.62 2.71 -7.46
N PHE A 28 3.72 3.64 -7.73
CA PHE A 28 2.50 3.82 -6.98
C PHE A 28 1.30 3.96 -7.91
N ALA A 29 0.22 3.25 -7.59
CA ALA A 29 -1.09 3.42 -8.20
C ALA A 29 -2.12 3.76 -7.12
N TRP A 30 -2.85 4.85 -7.34
CA TRP A 30 -3.87 5.37 -6.44
C TRP A 30 -5.22 5.38 -7.14
N GLU A 31 -6.23 4.81 -6.50
CA GLU A 31 -7.60 4.79 -7.00
C GLU A 31 -8.57 5.16 -5.87
N VAL A 32 -9.48 6.08 -6.13
CA VAL A 32 -10.55 6.49 -5.22
C VAL A 32 -11.85 6.67 -5.99
N PRO A 33 -13.03 6.57 -5.33
CA PRO A 33 -14.29 7.03 -5.90
C PRO A 33 -14.18 8.49 -6.30
N LYS A 34 -14.79 8.84 -7.44
CA LYS A 34 -14.71 10.18 -8.03
C LYS A 34 -15.17 11.28 -7.06
N GLU A 35 -16.14 10.95 -6.21
CA GLU A 35 -16.70 11.83 -5.20
C GLU A 35 -15.69 12.23 -4.11
N LEU A 36 -14.59 11.48 -3.97
CA LEU A 36 -13.54 11.70 -2.97
C LEU A 36 -12.27 12.35 -3.53
N GLU A 37 -12.17 12.58 -4.84
CA GLU A 37 -10.96 13.16 -5.45
C GLU A 37 -10.56 14.52 -4.86
N GLN A 38 -11.54 15.29 -4.35
CA GLN A 38 -11.33 16.62 -3.78
C GLN A 38 -11.81 16.73 -2.32
N VAL A 39 -12.00 15.60 -1.63
CA VAL A 39 -12.43 15.61 -0.23
C VAL A 39 -11.28 15.99 0.69
N TRP A 40 -11.63 16.62 1.81
CA TRP A 40 -10.71 16.98 2.86
C TRP A 40 -10.76 15.93 3.97
N VAL A 41 -9.60 15.52 4.47
CA VAL A 41 -9.47 14.64 5.64
C VAL A 41 -9.70 15.45 6.90
N THR A 42 -9.04 16.61 7.00
CA THR A 42 -9.26 17.64 8.02
C THR A 42 -9.29 19.01 7.34
N ARG A 43 -9.53 20.09 8.08
CA ARG A 43 -9.68 21.45 7.53
C ARG A 43 -8.55 21.88 6.59
N ASP A 44 -7.32 21.46 6.88
CA ASP A 44 -6.11 21.90 6.16
C ASP A 44 -5.37 20.72 5.49
N PHE A 45 -6.00 19.54 5.40
CA PHE A 45 -5.38 18.32 4.86
C PHE A 45 -6.28 17.66 3.81
N PRO A 46 -6.09 17.96 2.50
CA PRO A 46 -6.83 17.30 1.44
C PRO A 46 -6.40 15.85 1.27
N LEU A 47 -7.31 14.98 0.81
CA LEU A 47 -7.03 13.55 0.58
C LEU A 47 -5.90 13.34 -0.45
N THR A 48 -5.67 14.30 -1.34
CA THR A 48 -4.55 14.28 -2.30
C THR A 48 -3.19 14.19 -1.62
N LEU A 49 -3.01 14.77 -0.43
CA LEU A 49 -1.75 14.66 0.32
C LEU A 49 -1.49 13.23 0.83
N VAL A 50 -2.55 12.42 1.01
CA VAL A 50 -2.40 10.98 1.31
C VAL A 50 -1.81 10.26 0.09
N ALA A 51 -2.29 10.59 -1.12
CA ALA A 51 -1.73 10.05 -2.34
C ALA A 51 -0.26 10.48 -2.53
N ASP A 52 0.05 11.76 -2.33
CA ASP A 52 1.43 12.28 -2.43
C ASP A 52 2.38 11.62 -1.43
N PHE A 53 1.90 11.38 -0.19
CA PHE A 53 2.65 10.63 0.81
C PHE A 53 2.99 9.21 0.31
N PHE A 54 2.01 8.47 -0.22
CA PHE A 54 2.22 7.10 -0.67
C PHE A 54 3.04 7.01 -1.96
N GLN A 55 2.95 8.01 -2.83
CA GLN A 55 3.85 8.16 -3.98
C GLN A 55 5.29 8.27 -3.50
N ALA A 56 5.59 9.21 -2.59
CA ALA A 56 6.92 9.39 -2.04
C ALA A 56 7.40 8.14 -1.27
N PHE A 57 6.49 7.49 -0.52
CA PHE A 57 6.79 6.26 0.22
C PHE A 57 7.18 5.11 -0.72
N ALA A 58 6.42 4.86 -1.79
CA ALA A 58 6.71 3.80 -2.75
C ALA A 58 8.03 4.06 -3.50
N ASP A 59 8.26 5.31 -3.92
CA ASP A 59 9.47 5.71 -4.63
C ASP A 59 10.72 5.55 -3.77
N ARG A 60 10.69 6.04 -2.53
CA ARG A 60 11.82 5.97 -1.60
C ARG A 60 12.02 4.56 -1.03
N GLY A 61 10.93 3.86 -0.77
CA GLY A 61 10.94 2.46 -0.34
C GLY A 61 11.32 1.47 -1.44
N ARG A 62 11.38 1.93 -2.70
CA ARG A 62 11.61 1.11 -3.90
C ARG A 62 10.71 -0.12 -3.93
N LEU A 63 9.43 0.11 -3.70
CA LEU A 63 8.40 -0.91 -3.75
C LEU A 63 7.28 -0.48 -4.70
N THR A 64 6.55 -1.48 -5.17
CA THR A 64 5.35 -1.27 -5.97
C THR A 64 4.17 -1.34 -5.02
N LEU A 65 3.37 -0.27 -4.96
CA LEU A 65 2.18 -0.16 -4.13
C LEU A 65 0.97 0.18 -4.98
N HIS A 66 -0.08 -0.63 -4.89
CA HIS A 66 -1.41 -0.27 -5.36
C HIS A 66 -2.29 -0.01 -4.15
N LEU A 67 -2.94 1.14 -4.11
CA LEU A 67 -3.81 1.53 -3.01
C LEU A 67 -5.13 2.03 -3.58
N THR A 68 -6.22 1.34 -3.23
CA THR A 68 -7.56 1.61 -3.72
C THR A 68 -8.47 1.88 -2.53
N VAL A 69 -9.09 3.05 -2.46
CA VAL A 69 -10.29 3.25 -1.63
C VAL A 69 -11.47 2.74 -2.45
N LEU A 70 -12.15 1.72 -1.94
CA LEU A 70 -13.26 1.03 -2.64
C LEU A 70 -14.60 1.72 -2.37
N SER A 71 -14.78 2.20 -1.14
CA SER A 71 -15.92 2.99 -0.70
C SER A 71 -15.49 3.93 0.42
N ALA A 72 -16.09 5.11 0.50
CA ALA A 72 -16.08 6.00 1.66
C ALA A 72 -17.03 7.18 1.41
N ARG A 73 -17.43 7.88 2.47
CA ARG A 73 -18.18 9.15 2.39
C ARG A 73 -17.49 10.28 3.12
N ASN A 74 -16.51 9.95 3.97
CA ASN A 74 -15.71 10.87 4.75
C ASN A 74 -14.21 10.76 4.40
N GLY A 75 -13.53 11.91 4.26
CA GLY A 75 -12.10 11.95 3.91
C GLY A 75 -11.17 11.39 5.00
N HIS A 76 -11.49 11.61 6.28
CA HIS A 76 -10.80 10.97 7.41
C HIS A 76 -10.93 9.45 7.32
N HIS A 77 -12.14 8.96 7.10
CA HIS A 77 -12.38 7.52 7.06
C HIS A 77 -11.65 6.86 5.88
N ALA A 78 -11.69 7.48 4.70
CA ALA A 78 -10.94 7.06 3.52
C ALA A 78 -9.43 7.01 3.79
N ALA A 79 -8.86 8.08 4.35
CA ALA A 79 -7.44 8.17 4.65
C ALA A 79 -7.02 7.08 5.65
N GLU A 80 -7.70 6.99 6.79
CA GLU A 80 -7.33 6.04 7.84
C GLU A 80 -7.48 4.58 7.38
N ALA A 81 -8.53 4.25 6.63
CA ALA A 81 -8.69 2.93 6.00
C ALA A 81 -7.50 2.62 5.06
N ALA A 82 -7.09 3.58 4.23
CA ALA A 82 -5.96 3.43 3.31
C ALA A 82 -4.64 3.19 4.05
N PHE A 83 -4.35 3.95 5.10
CA PHE A 83 -3.16 3.74 5.94
C PHE A 83 -3.17 2.38 6.64
N LYS A 84 -4.31 1.96 7.20
CA LYS A 84 -4.45 0.64 7.84
C LYS A 84 -4.22 -0.48 6.84
N ALA A 85 -4.82 -0.40 5.65
CA ALA A 85 -4.63 -1.40 4.60
C ALA A 85 -3.16 -1.51 4.18
N ALA A 86 -2.49 -0.36 3.96
CA ALA A 86 -1.07 -0.32 3.60
C ALA A 86 -0.18 -0.92 4.70
N ALA A 87 -0.44 -0.58 5.97
CA ALA A 87 0.32 -1.12 7.10
C ALA A 87 0.19 -2.65 7.23
N LEU A 88 -1.03 -3.17 7.08
CA LEU A 88 -1.30 -4.61 7.15
C LEU A 88 -0.63 -5.37 5.99
N ALA A 89 -0.77 -4.86 4.76
CA ALA A 89 -0.14 -5.45 3.59
C ALA A 89 1.39 -5.42 3.72
N LEU A 90 1.97 -4.30 4.15
CA LEU A 90 3.40 -4.18 4.34
C LEU A 90 3.92 -5.15 5.42
N ARG A 91 3.24 -5.23 6.57
CA ARG A 91 3.57 -6.18 7.65
C ARG A 91 3.69 -7.61 7.14
N GLN A 92 2.73 -8.03 6.30
CA GLN A 92 2.77 -9.35 5.68
C GLN A 92 3.91 -9.47 4.66
N ALA A 93 4.08 -8.50 3.77
CA ALA A 93 5.11 -8.53 2.74
C ALA A 93 6.54 -8.65 3.31
N VAL A 94 6.82 -7.94 4.41
CA VAL A 94 8.13 -7.96 5.10
C VAL A 94 8.33 -9.18 6.00
N SER A 95 7.28 -9.97 6.26
CA SER A 95 7.40 -11.17 7.08
C SER A 95 8.42 -12.14 6.48
N LEU A 96 9.13 -12.86 7.35
CA LEU A 96 10.06 -13.90 6.91
C LEU A 96 9.26 -15.09 6.36
N ARG A 97 9.70 -15.60 5.21
CA ARG A 97 9.16 -16.85 4.66
C ARG A 97 9.81 -17.99 5.45
N PRO A 98 9.06 -19.04 5.87
CA PRO A 98 9.67 -20.24 6.43
C PRO A 98 10.71 -20.78 5.44
N ALA A 99 11.89 -21.15 5.92
CA ALA A 99 12.93 -21.71 5.08
C ALA A 99 12.43 -23.03 4.48
N VAL A 100 12.44 -23.15 3.15
CA VAL A 100 12.22 -24.40 2.45
C VAL A 100 13.56 -24.81 1.86
N GLY A 101 14.32 -25.64 2.57
CA GLY A 101 15.64 -26.14 2.14
C GLY A 101 16.85 -25.23 2.43
N ASP A 102 18.03 -25.71 2.01
CA ASP A 102 19.34 -25.07 2.16
C ASP A 102 19.48 -23.86 1.23
N GLY A 103 18.94 -22.73 1.63
CA GLY A 103 19.21 -21.45 0.98
C GLY A 103 18.05 -20.50 1.08
N GLY A 104 18.29 -19.34 1.70
CA GLY A 104 17.37 -18.21 1.63
C GLY A 104 17.29 -17.67 0.20
N GLU A 105 16.54 -18.34 -0.67
CA GLU A 105 16.38 -17.93 -2.06
C GLU A 105 15.71 -16.56 -2.14
N VAL A 106 16.32 -15.68 -2.94
CA VAL A 106 15.72 -14.40 -3.31
C VAL A 106 14.41 -14.69 -4.03
N PRO A 107 13.25 -14.16 -3.59
CA PRO A 107 11.95 -14.48 -4.16
C PRO A 107 11.75 -13.75 -5.50
N SER A 108 12.58 -14.06 -6.51
CA SER A 108 12.63 -13.44 -7.82
C SER A 108 13.18 -14.46 -8.82
N THR A 109 12.50 -14.65 -9.96
CA THR A 109 12.99 -15.54 -11.05
C THR A 109 14.31 -15.05 -11.66
N LYS A 110 14.67 -13.79 -11.42
CA LYS A 110 15.95 -13.19 -11.85
C LYS A 110 17.08 -13.45 -10.85
N GLY A 111 16.84 -14.11 -9.73
CA GLY A 111 17.81 -14.32 -8.66
C GLY A 111 18.20 -13.06 -7.88
N THR A 112 17.70 -11.88 -8.28
CA THR A 112 17.96 -10.60 -7.62
C THR A 112 16.69 -9.76 -7.49
N LEU A 113 16.67 -8.92 -6.44
CA LEU A 113 15.76 -7.80 -6.22
C LEU A 113 16.50 -6.45 -6.30
N SER A 114 17.81 -6.48 -6.58
CA SER A 114 18.56 -5.29 -6.97
C SER A 114 18.17 -4.88 -8.40
N ARG A 115 18.46 -3.62 -8.72
CA ARG A 115 18.37 -3.14 -10.10
C ARG A 115 19.49 -3.71 -10.94
#